data_AF-A0A3E0H0H8-F1
#
_entry.id   AF-A0A3E0H0H8-F1
#
_cell.length_a   1.000
_cell.length_b   1.000
_cell.length_c   1.000
_cell.angle_alpha   90.00
_cell.angle_beta   90.00
_cell.angle_gamma   90.00
#
_symmetry.space_group_name_H-M   'P 1'
#
loop_
_entity.id
_entity.type
_entity.pdbx_description
1 polymer ?
#
loop_
_entity_poly.entity_id
_entity_poly.type
_entity_poly.pdbx_seq_one_letter_code
_entity_poly.pdbx_strand_id
1 'polypeptide(L)'
;MTSPDVEQLLKLAMAEVHVPPGSAVVLEGSIAEGFGTPHSDVDFLVLVDGEDQPSMPTVLFLDGRRVEVRMRSVRQVAAQFDAALTAPDAEVLDRCQRLLGAVPMRGESLLRSARSAVSTEAFGDRVSAWCGERSRQALRYAQAMAQLAQADDAADWAAVGLLYAVKSWAARHGETYLEPKWLPAQLDRIEARAGGPQDLVRRYRAGVTGAACVDLAEEFGVTGCRVEPGGVRLRRVPDVTTWPIGDRVHVLRDGVDVFAFDDGAGEVWRSIVFDRAPADGVDLDVLAQFVRLGLVGLSDAAGDPVRPDLRPVTPPPGRTCPALSARGGAVVGPVTLVPLPAHRFCAAGLDLVWSNVLAENAREDLLGALAVGGAGAGEFAGRRMAQVACRGLFSAAGVHPLPPDDALTRSLGELPFIDGSLVELARRAERPPVSLTDLDYLVAEVRAHTGAAGFPSSFESAADWQRTLELGHDWLRLAAYLGAVLPISDAADLLAPRGTA
;
A
#
# COMPACT_ATOMS: atom_id res chain seq x y z
N MET A 1 14.19 -21.80 17.80
CA MET A 1 15.04 -21.33 18.91
C MET A 1 14.94 -19.82 18.91
N THR A 2 14.25 -19.25 19.89
CA THR A 2 14.22 -17.81 20.14
C THR A 2 15.60 -17.34 20.57
N SER A 3 16.11 -16.27 19.97
CA SER A 3 17.36 -15.65 20.43
C SER A 3 17.21 -15.24 21.90
N PRO A 4 18.23 -15.38 22.77
CA PRO A 4 18.20 -14.93 24.17
C PRO A 4 17.71 -13.48 24.35
N ASP A 5 17.90 -12.65 23.32
CA ASP A 5 17.45 -11.26 23.23
C ASP A 5 15.90 -11.12 23.25
N VAL A 6 15.17 -12.00 22.56
CA VAL A 6 13.70 -11.89 22.43
C VAL A 6 12.98 -12.20 23.74
N GLU A 7 13.50 -13.15 24.53
CA GLU A 7 12.93 -13.48 25.85
C GLU A 7 13.12 -12.34 26.86
N GLN A 8 14.26 -11.64 26.79
CA GLN A 8 14.51 -10.45 27.59
C GLN A 8 13.57 -9.30 27.20
N LEU A 9 13.44 -9.01 25.90
CA LEU A 9 12.52 -7.98 25.40
C LEU A 9 11.07 -8.30 25.75
N LEU A 10 10.66 -9.57 25.69
CA LEU A 10 9.34 -10.00 26.16
C LEU A 10 9.17 -9.66 27.64
N LYS A 11 10.13 -9.98 28.50
CA LYS A 11 10.04 -9.70 29.94
C LYS A 11 9.88 -8.20 30.21
N LEU A 12 10.62 -7.36 29.51
CA LEU A 12 10.53 -5.90 29.62
C LEU A 12 9.17 -5.39 29.12
N ALA A 13 8.73 -5.84 27.95
CA ALA A 13 7.46 -5.42 27.37
C ALA A 13 6.26 -5.78 28.26
N MET A 14 6.26 -6.99 28.85
CA MET A 14 5.20 -7.44 29.75
C MET A 14 5.23 -6.74 31.12
N ALA A 15 6.28 -5.99 31.45
CA ALA A 15 6.31 -5.14 32.64
C ALA A 15 5.64 -3.77 32.40
N GLU A 16 5.66 -3.29 31.16
CA GLU A 16 5.08 -2.01 30.76
C GLU A 16 3.62 -2.12 30.31
N VAL A 17 3.21 -3.32 29.86
CA VAL A 17 1.88 -3.55 29.28
C VAL A 17 1.02 -4.42 30.19
N HIS A 18 -0.19 -3.96 30.51
CA HIS A 18 -1.15 -4.76 31.29
C HIS A 18 -1.67 -5.94 30.47
N VAL A 19 -1.17 -7.14 30.75
CA VAL A 19 -1.65 -8.38 30.12
C VAL A 19 -2.65 -9.10 31.04
N PRO A 20 -3.90 -9.33 30.61
CA PRO A 20 -4.87 -10.06 31.41
C PRO A 20 -4.38 -11.46 31.78
N PRO A 21 -4.65 -11.96 33.01
CA PRO A 21 -4.32 -13.32 33.40
C PRO A 21 -4.93 -14.35 32.44
N GLY A 22 -4.20 -15.44 32.18
CA GLY A 22 -4.67 -16.49 31.27
C GLY A 22 -4.49 -16.20 29.77
N SER A 23 -3.96 -15.03 29.41
CA SER A 23 -3.63 -14.69 28.02
C SER A 23 -2.47 -15.53 27.48
N ALA A 24 -2.43 -15.71 26.16
CA ALA A 24 -1.24 -16.18 25.45
C ALA A 24 -0.43 -15.01 24.92
N VAL A 25 0.88 -15.19 24.83
CA VAL A 25 1.77 -14.23 24.19
C VAL A 25 2.55 -14.96 23.12
N VAL A 26 2.51 -14.42 21.91
CA VAL A 26 3.13 -15.03 20.73
C VAL A 26 4.00 -13.99 20.04
N LEU A 27 5.07 -14.47 19.41
CA LEU A 27 5.93 -13.68 18.55
C LEU A 27 5.39 -13.76 17.12
N GLU A 28 5.25 -12.61 16.45
CA GLU A 28 4.80 -12.51 15.06
C GLU A 28 5.86 -11.89 14.15
N GLY A 29 5.54 -11.77 12.86
CA GLY A 29 6.33 -11.03 11.89
C GLY A 29 7.62 -11.74 11.46
N SER A 30 8.56 -10.95 10.94
CA SER A 30 9.77 -11.47 10.31
C SER A 30 10.63 -12.36 11.22
N ILE A 31 10.70 -12.08 12.53
CA ILE A 31 11.45 -12.90 13.49
C ILE A 31 10.78 -14.26 13.67
N ALA A 32 9.44 -14.31 13.81
CA ALA A 32 8.69 -15.56 13.93
C ALA A 32 8.87 -16.44 12.69
N GLU A 33 8.93 -15.81 11.51
CA GLU A 33 9.13 -16.47 10.22
C GLU A 33 10.59 -16.86 9.94
N GLY A 34 11.54 -16.48 10.80
CA GLY A 34 12.97 -16.78 10.62
C GLY A 34 13.68 -15.89 9.59
N PHE A 35 13.08 -14.78 9.20
CA PHE A 35 13.69 -13.75 8.34
C PHE A 35 14.23 -12.54 9.11
N GLY A 36 14.01 -12.50 10.42
CA GLY A 36 14.42 -11.40 11.29
C GLY A 36 15.93 -11.18 11.29
N THR A 37 16.33 -9.92 11.41
CA THR A 37 17.72 -9.49 11.59
C THR A 37 17.89 -8.89 12.99
N PRO A 38 19.14 -8.62 13.46
CA PRO A 38 19.34 -7.94 14.73
C PRO A 38 18.72 -6.53 14.81
N HIS A 39 18.30 -5.96 13.68
CA HIS A 39 17.70 -4.64 13.57
C HIS A 39 16.19 -4.72 13.29
N SER A 40 15.63 -5.93 13.16
CA SER A 40 14.18 -6.09 13.02
C SER A 40 13.47 -5.61 14.27
N ASP A 41 12.31 -5.01 14.08
CA ASP A 41 11.32 -4.83 15.14
C ASP A 41 10.87 -6.18 15.73
N VAL A 42 10.38 -6.12 16.96
CA VAL A 42 9.86 -7.30 17.67
C VAL A 42 8.36 -7.13 17.85
N ASP A 43 7.59 -7.95 17.14
CA ASP A 43 6.13 -7.97 17.25
C ASP A 43 5.67 -9.05 18.23
N PHE A 44 5.02 -8.64 19.31
CA PHE A 44 4.25 -9.54 20.16
C PHE A 44 2.76 -9.37 19.90
N LEU A 45 2.05 -10.49 19.80
CA LEU A 45 0.60 -10.54 19.90
C LEU A 45 0.19 -11.20 21.21
N VAL A 46 -0.65 -10.52 21.97
CA VAL A 46 -1.33 -11.03 23.16
C VAL A 46 -2.72 -11.50 22.74
N LEU A 47 -2.99 -12.78 22.95
CA LEU A 47 -4.32 -13.35 22.75
C LEU A 47 -5.05 -13.42 24.08
N VAL A 48 -6.20 -12.76 24.15
CA VAL A 48 -7.04 -12.68 25.34
C VAL A 48 -8.27 -13.56 25.14
N ASP A 49 -8.55 -14.42 26.11
CA ASP A 49 -9.83 -15.15 26.18
C ASP A 49 -10.84 -14.30 26.96
N GLY A 50 -11.54 -13.41 26.25
CA GLY A 50 -12.43 -12.44 26.90
C GLY A 50 -12.94 -11.35 25.95
N GLU A 51 -13.06 -10.13 26.49
CA GLU A 51 -13.56 -8.97 25.75
C GLU A 51 -12.62 -8.55 24.63
N ASP A 52 -13.20 -7.84 23.65
CA ASP A 52 -12.44 -7.30 22.52
C ASP A 52 -11.40 -6.29 22.98
N GLN A 53 -10.25 -6.35 22.34
CA GLN A 53 -9.11 -5.50 22.66
C GLN A 53 -8.96 -4.41 21.59
N PRO A 54 -8.38 -3.26 21.93
CA PRO A 54 -8.03 -2.24 20.94
C PRO A 54 -7.17 -2.84 19.82
N SER A 55 -7.41 -2.40 18.58
CA SER A 55 -6.65 -2.88 17.43
C SER A 55 -5.22 -2.29 17.36
N MET A 56 -5.04 -1.04 17.75
CA MET A 56 -3.76 -0.35 17.70
C MET A 56 -2.70 -1.01 18.61
N PRO A 57 -1.47 -1.24 18.11
CA PRO A 57 -0.37 -1.74 18.92
C PRO A 57 0.09 -0.70 19.95
N THR A 58 0.52 -1.19 21.11
CA THR A 58 1.40 -0.42 22.01
C THR A 58 2.82 -0.51 21.48
N VAL A 59 3.40 0.62 21.10
CA VAL A 59 4.80 0.71 20.64
C VAL A 59 5.70 1.10 21.80
N LEU A 60 6.69 0.28 22.09
CA LEU A 60 7.68 0.45 23.14
C LEU A 60 9.10 0.54 22.54
N PHE A 61 9.99 1.23 23.24
CA PHE A 61 11.41 1.33 22.89
C PHE A 61 12.22 0.70 24.03
N LEU A 62 12.63 -0.56 23.86
CA LEU A 62 13.22 -1.38 24.90
C LEU A 62 14.59 -1.88 24.44
N ASP A 63 15.63 -1.69 25.26
CA ASP A 63 17.01 -2.09 24.96
C ASP A 63 17.49 -1.67 23.55
N GLY A 64 17.07 -0.47 23.11
CA GLY A 64 17.43 0.08 21.79
C GLY A 64 16.67 -0.53 20.61
N ARG A 65 15.57 -1.26 20.86
CA ARG A 65 14.72 -1.90 19.83
C ARG A 65 13.29 -1.39 19.91
N ARG A 66 12.63 -1.28 18.75
CA ARG A 66 11.18 -1.10 18.67
C ARG A 66 10.48 -2.42 18.96
N VAL A 67 9.62 -2.43 19.97
CA VAL A 67 8.79 -3.58 20.36
C VAL A 67 7.33 -3.19 20.23
N GLU A 68 6.58 -3.90 19.41
CA GLU A 68 5.15 -3.67 19.22
C GLU A 68 4.35 -4.76 19.93
N VAL A 69 3.44 -4.37 20.82
CA VAL A 69 2.54 -5.29 21.52
C VAL A 69 1.11 -5.05 21.04
N ARG A 70 0.60 -5.98 20.24
CA ARG A 70 -0.81 -6.02 19.82
C ARG A 70 -1.58 -6.88 20.81
N MET A 71 -2.85 -6.56 21.03
CA MET A 71 -3.77 -7.42 21.78
C MET A 71 -4.99 -7.74 20.94
N ARG A 72 -5.44 -8.98 20.96
CA ARG A 72 -6.69 -9.40 20.30
C ARG A 72 -7.42 -10.42 21.15
N SER A 73 -8.75 -10.34 21.17
CA SER A 73 -9.57 -11.40 21.71
C SER A 73 -9.59 -12.60 20.75
N VAL A 74 -9.79 -13.81 21.28
CA VAL A 74 -10.02 -15.00 20.43
C VAL A 74 -11.24 -14.80 19.53
N ARG A 75 -12.25 -14.05 19.98
CA ARG A 75 -13.42 -13.70 19.18
C ARG A 75 -13.07 -12.79 18.00
N GLN A 76 -12.24 -11.78 18.19
CA GLN A 76 -11.74 -10.93 17.11
C GLN A 76 -10.97 -11.74 16.07
N VAL A 77 -10.11 -12.64 16.52
CA VAL A 77 -9.36 -13.55 15.64
C VAL A 77 -10.31 -14.43 14.82
N ALA A 78 -11.32 -15.04 15.44
CA ALA A 78 -12.30 -15.86 14.73
C ALA A 78 -13.07 -15.05 13.67
N ALA A 79 -13.47 -13.82 14.00
CA ALA A 79 -14.14 -12.92 13.06
C ALA A 79 -13.22 -12.50 11.90
N GLN A 80 -11.92 -12.32 12.15
CA GLN A 80 -10.93 -12.02 11.11
C GLN A 80 -10.76 -13.21 10.15
N PHE A 81 -10.68 -14.44 10.66
CA PHE A 81 -10.64 -15.62 9.80
C PHE A 81 -11.92 -15.77 8.97
N ASP A 82 -13.10 -15.54 9.56
CA ASP A 82 -14.36 -15.56 8.81
C ASP A 82 -14.38 -14.50 7.70
N ALA A 83 -13.96 -13.27 8.01
CA ALA A 83 -13.84 -12.19 7.03
C ALA A 83 -12.83 -12.55 5.91
N ALA A 84 -11.67 -13.13 6.25
CA ALA A 84 -10.69 -13.60 5.27
C ALA A 84 -11.29 -14.63 4.30
N LEU A 85 -12.10 -15.57 4.80
CA LEU A 85 -12.71 -16.60 3.98
C LEU A 85 -13.89 -16.06 3.15
N THR A 86 -14.64 -15.09 3.64
CA THR A 86 -15.88 -14.61 2.98
C THR A 86 -15.67 -13.39 2.08
N ALA A 87 -14.99 -12.35 2.57
CA ALA A 87 -14.77 -11.08 1.88
C ALA A 87 -13.38 -10.50 2.22
N PRO A 88 -12.29 -11.14 1.76
CA PRO A 88 -10.93 -10.77 2.12
C PRO A 88 -10.51 -9.42 1.55
N ASP A 89 -9.97 -8.59 2.43
CA ASP A 89 -9.08 -7.49 2.08
C ASP A 89 -7.62 -7.83 2.43
N ALA A 90 -6.70 -6.97 1.99
CA ALA A 90 -5.26 -7.19 2.18
C ALA A 90 -4.87 -7.21 3.67
N GLU A 91 -5.51 -6.38 4.51
CA GLU A 91 -5.14 -6.17 5.91
C GLU A 91 -5.61 -7.34 6.79
N VAL A 92 -6.83 -7.83 6.55
CA VAL A 92 -7.37 -9.03 7.20
C VAL A 92 -6.56 -10.26 6.82
N LEU A 93 -6.18 -10.42 5.55
CA LEU A 93 -5.31 -11.52 5.13
C LEU A 93 -3.93 -11.44 5.78
N ASP A 94 -3.31 -10.26 5.85
CA ASP A 94 -2.03 -10.06 6.52
C ASP A 94 -2.07 -10.47 8.00
N ARG A 95 -3.06 -10.00 8.75
CA ARG A 95 -3.21 -10.37 10.17
C ARG A 95 -3.38 -11.87 10.38
N CYS A 96 -4.23 -12.50 9.58
CA CYS A 96 -4.45 -13.95 9.64
C CYS A 96 -3.18 -14.74 9.31
N GLN A 97 -2.43 -14.29 8.30
CA GLN A 97 -1.13 -14.82 7.91
C GLN A 97 -0.11 -14.76 9.06
N ARG A 98 0.06 -13.59 9.70
CA ARG A 98 0.96 -13.39 10.85
C ARG A 98 0.60 -14.30 12.02
N LEU A 99 -0.69 -14.40 12.36
CA LEU A 99 -1.15 -15.26 13.45
C LEU A 99 -0.90 -16.76 13.16
N LEU A 100 -1.08 -17.21 11.91
CA LEU A 100 -0.81 -18.59 11.52
C LEU A 100 0.69 -18.92 11.58
N GLY A 101 1.56 -17.96 11.27
CA GLY A 101 3.02 -18.07 11.36
C GLY A 101 3.63 -17.83 12.76
N ALA A 102 2.85 -17.30 13.70
CA ALA A 102 3.33 -16.91 15.02
C ALA A 102 4.04 -18.04 15.83
N VAL A 103 4.97 -17.67 16.70
CA VAL A 103 5.67 -18.61 17.59
C VAL A 103 5.19 -18.41 19.02
N PRO A 104 4.71 -19.45 19.73
CA PRO A 104 4.23 -19.30 21.10
C PRO A 104 5.39 -18.97 22.05
N MET A 105 5.23 -17.89 22.82
CA MET A 105 6.13 -17.55 23.94
C MET A 105 5.54 -17.97 25.29
N ARG A 106 4.20 -17.82 25.44
CA ARG A 106 3.40 -18.24 26.60
C ARG A 106 2.01 -18.66 26.14
N GLY A 107 1.37 -19.59 26.86
CA GLY A 107 -0.05 -19.92 26.63
C GLY A 107 -0.34 -20.67 25.32
N GLU A 108 0.50 -21.63 24.93
CA GLU A 108 0.40 -22.34 23.64
C GLU A 108 -0.99 -22.97 23.37
N SER A 109 -1.70 -23.42 24.40
CA SER A 109 -3.05 -23.99 24.25
C SER A 109 -4.05 -22.98 23.67
N LEU A 110 -3.99 -21.72 24.10
CA LEU A 110 -4.89 -20.67 23.61
C LEU A 110 -4.56 -20.27 22.18
N LEU A 111 -3.27 -20.17 21.82
CA LEU A 111 -2.84 -19.98 20.42
C LEU A 111 -3.36 -21.12 19.53
N ARG A 112 -3.22 -22.37 19.97
CA ARG A 112 -3.71 -23.53 19.22
C ARG A 112 -5.22 -23.48 19.03
N SER A 113 -5.96 -23.08 20.06
CA SER A 113 -7.41 -22.87 19.99
C SER A 113 -7.76 -21.76 18.98
N ALA A 114 -7.08 -20.61 19.04
CA ALA A 114 -7.30 -19.50 18.13
C ALA A 114 -7.05 -19.90 16.66
N ARG A 115 -5.98 -20.65 16.39
CA ARG A 115 -5.67 -21.16 15.04
C ARG A 115 -6.66 -22.20 14.55
N SER A 116 -7.25 -22.99 15.45
CA SER A 116 -8.21 -24.03 15.05
C SER A 116 -9.50 -23.49 14.42
N ALA A 117 -9.73 -22.17 14.49
CA ALA A 117 -10.83 -21.50 13.81
C ALA A 117 -10.72 -21.58 12.27
N VAL A 118 -9.53 -21.84 11.71
CA VAL A 118 -9.35 -22.03 10.27
C VAL A 118 -8.34 -23.14 9.97
N SER A 119 -8.57 -23.90 8.90
CA SER A 119 -7.53 -24.78 8.37
C SER A 119 -6.50 -24.00 7.57
N THR A 120 -5.21 -24.26 7.79
CA THR A 120 -4.11 -23.66 7.01
C THR A 120 -4.30 -23.85 5.50
N GLU A 121 -4.80 -25.02 5.08
CA GLU A 121 -5.08 -25.32 3.68
C GLU A 121 -6.15 -24.38 3.09
N ALA A 122 -7.35 -24.33 3.67
CA ALA A 122 -8.41 -23.45 3.16
C ALA A 122 -8.00 -21.96 3.18
N PHE A 123 -7.23 -21.54 4.18
CA PHE A 123 -6.71 -20.18 4.22
C PHE A 123 -5.67 -19.94 3.11
N GLY A 124 -4.75 -20.88 2.88
CA GLY A 124 -3.78 -20.83 1.80
C GLY A 124 -4.44 -20.78 0.41
N ASP A 125 -5.48 -21.58 0.19
CA ASP A 125 -6.30 -21.54 -1.03
C ASP A 125 -6.96 -20.18 -1.22
N ARG A 126 -7.46 -19.59 -0.12
CA ARG A 126 -8.10 -18.27 -0.16
C ARG A 126 -7.11 -17.17 -0.49
N VAL A 127 -5.94 -17.15 0.15
CA VAL A 127 -4.85 -16.21 -0.17
C VAL A 127 -4.42 -16.40 -1.62
N SER A 128 -4.28 -17.65 -2.08
CA SER A 128 -3.89 -17.97 -3.45
C SER A 128 -4.88 -17.41 -4.47
N ALA A 129 -6.18 -17.62 -4.25
CA ALA A 129 -7.24 -17.12 -5.11
C ALA A 129 -7.29 -15.59 -5.12
N TRP A 130 -7.13 -14.96 -3.96
CA TRP A 130 -7.12 -13.51 -3.81
C TRP A 130 -5.93 -12.85 -4.53
N CYS A 131 -4.73 -13.43 -4.41
CA CYS A 131 -3.56 -12.99 -5.17
C CYS A 131 -3.72 -13.29 -6.67
N GLY A 132 -4.27 -14.44 -7.04
CA GLY A 132 -4.49 -14.84 -8.43
C GLY A 132 -5.44 -13.90 -9.16
N GLU A 133 -6.52 -13.46 -8.52
CA GLU A 133 -7.43 -12.46 -9.10
C GLU A 133 -6.71 -11.12 -9.36
N ARG A 134 -5.93 -10.64 -8.38
CA ARG A 134 -5.16 -9.39 -8.55
C ARG A 134 -4.13 -9.50 -9.67
N SER A 135 -3.43 -10.62 -9.74
CA SER A 135 -2.51 -10.91 -10.82
C SER A 135 -3.21 -10.84 -12.18
N ARG A 136 -4.34 -11.53 -12.32
CA ARG A 136 -5.14 -11.55 -13.55
C ARG A 136 -5.56 -10.15 -13.96
N GLN A 137 -6.14 -9.37 -13.05
CA GLN A 137 -6.62 -8.02 -13.36
C GLN A 137 -5.47 -7.06 -13.68
N ALA A 138 -4.36 -7.12 -12.95
CA ALA A 138 -3.17 -6.32 -13.21
C ALA A 138 -2.59 -6.62 -14.60
N LEU A 139 -2.49 -7.90 -15.00
CA LEU A 139 -1.96 -8.29 -16.31
C LEU A 139 -2.92 -7.93 -17.46
N ARG A 140 -4.23 -8.05 -17.26
CA ARG A 140 -5.23 -7.56 -18.23
C ARG A 140 -5.15 -6.06 -18.39
N TYR A 141 -4.99 -5.32 -17.29
CA TYR A 141 -4.82 -3.87 -17.32
C TYR A 141 -3.49 -3.45 -17.98
N ALA A 142 -2.39 -4.16 -17.72
CA ALA A 142 -1.10 -3.95 -18.39
C ALA A 142 -1.22 -4.05 -19.91
N GLN A 143 -1.85 -5.12 -20.40
CA GLN A 143 -2.11 -5.28 -21.84
C GLN A 143 -3.02 -4.20 -22.38
N ALA A 144 -3.99 -3.74 -21.58
CA ALA A 144 -4.89 -2.68 -21.99
C ALA A 144 -4.17 -1.33 -22.12
N MET A 145 -3.32 -0.98 -21.16
CA MET A 145 -2.46 0.20 -21.21
C MET A 145 -1.48 0.15 -22.39
N ALA A 146 -0.92 -1.02 -22.70
CA ALA A 146 -0.07 -1.20 -23.87
C ALA A 146 -0.81 -0.88 -25.19
N GLN A 147 -2.10 -1.23 -25.29
CA GLN A 147 -2.93 -0.89 -26.45
C GLN A 147 -3.28 0.61 -26.52
N LEU A 148 -3.25 1.32 -25.38
CA LEU A 148 -3.36 2.78 -25.31
C LEU A 148 -1.99 3.47 -25.43
N ALA A 149 -0.98 2.77 -25.97
CA ALA A 149 0.39 3.27 -26.14
C ALA A 149 1.09 3.72 -24.83
N GLN A 150 0.58 3.31 -23.66
CA GLN A 150 1.19 3.59 -22.36
C GLN A 150 2.20 2.51 -21.98
N ALA A 151 3.35 2.48 -22.65
CA ALA A 151 4.34 1.40 -22.52
C ALA A 151 4.91 1.26 -21.10
N ASP A 152 5.23 2.38 -20.44
CA ASP A 152 5.79 2.37 -19.08
C ASP A 152 4.75 1.87 -18.07
N ASP A 153 3.54 2.45 -18.09
CA ASP A 153 2.43 2.02 -17.23
C ASP A 153 2.12 0.53 -17.42
N ALA A 154 2.09 0.07 -18.68
CA ALA A 154 1.94 -1.35 -18.99
C ALA A 154 3.04 -2.23 -18.37
N ALA A 155 4.30 -1.78 -18.38
CA ALA A 155 5.41 -2.52 -17.80
C ALA A 155 5.31 -2.61 -16.26
N ASP A 156 4.93 -1.53 -15.59
CA ASP A 156 4.74 -1.52 -14.13
C ASP A 156 3.60 -2.45 -13.72
N TRP A 157 2.46 -2.36 -14.40
CA TRP A 157 1.33 -3.26 -14.17
C TRP A 157 1.64 -4.72 -14.46
N ALA A 158 2.47 -5.00 -15.47
CA ALA A 158 2.94 -6.35 -15.74
C ALA A 158 3.81 -6.88 -14.60
N ALA A 159 4.68 -6.04 -14.03
CA ALA A 159 5.51 -6.40 -12.88
C ALA A 159 4.66 -6.64 -11.61
N VAL A 160 3.68 -5.78 -11.33
CA VAL A 160 2.70 -5.96 -10.24
C VAL A 160 1.93 -7.27 -10.43
N GLY A 161 1.45 -7.51 -11.65
CA GLY A 161 0.72 -8.72 -11.99
C GLY A 161 1.53 -10.00 -11.78
N LEU A 162 2.80 -10.00 -12.19
CA LEU A 162 3.71 -11.11 -11.96
C LEU A 162 4.03 -11.32 -10.47
N LEU A 163 4.26 -10.24 -9.70
CA LEU A 163 4.46 -10.31 -8.26
C LEU A 163 3.29 -11.04 -7.58
N TYR A 164 2.05 -10.67 -7.90
CA TYR A 164 0.87 -11.34 -7.36
C TYR A 164 0.70 -12.77 -7.87
N ALA A 165 1.16 -13.10 -9.08
CA ALA A 165 1.19 -14.49 -9.56
C ALA A 165 2.12 -15.34 -8.70
N VAL A 166 3.31 -14.83 -8.39
CA VAL A 166 4.28 -15.53 -7.55
C VAL A 166 3.75 -15.70 -6.13
N LYS A 167 3.10 -14.68 -5.56
CA LYS A 167 2.41 -14.80 -4.26
C LYS A 167 1.31 -15.86 -4.30
N SER A 168 0.47 -15.86 -5.33
CA SER A 168 -0.58 -16.87 -5.51
C SER A 168 0.00 -18.29 -5.54
N TRP A 169 1.10 -18.48 -6.24
CA TRP A 169 1.82 -19.75 -6.31
C TRP A 169 2.46 -20.14 -4.97
N ALA A 170 3.16 -19.22 -4.31
CA ALA A 170 3.80 -19.45 -3.01
C ALA A 170 2.76 -19.84 -1.93
N ALA A 171 1.58 -19.22 -1.94
CA ALA A 171 0.46 -19.60 -1.07
C ALA A 171 0.10 -21.08 -1.19
N ARG A 172 0.02 -21.62 -2.42
CA ARG A 172 -0.27 -23.04 -2.67
C ARG A 172 0.87 -23.99 -2.26
N HIS A 173 2.07 -23.44 -2.07
CA HIS A 173 3.24 -24.18 -1.61
C HIS A 173 3.47 -24.02 -0.09
N GLY A 174 2.43 -23.56 0.62
CA GLY A 174 2.40 -23.50 2.08
C GLY A 174 3.03 -22.26 2.69
N GLU A 175 3.33 -21.22 1.91
CA GLU A 175 3.77 -19.94 2.45
C GLU A 175 2.57 -19.09 2.86
N THR A 176 2.60 -18.57 4.08
CA THR A 176 1.47 -17.85 4.69
C THR A 176 1.89 -16.49 5.27
N TYR A 177 2.93 -15.83 4.73
CA TYR A 177 3.34 -14.47 5.11
C TYR A 177 3.89 -13.70 3.91
N LEU A 178 3.06 -13.51 2.89
CA LEU A 178 3.50 -13.15 1.52
C LEU A 178 3.79 -11.65 1.33
N GLU A 179 4.78 -11.13 2.04
CA GLU A 179 5.28 -9.77 1.83
C GLU A 179 6.32 -9.71 0.69
N PRO A 180 6.30 -8.67 -0.17
CA PRO A 180 7.26 -8.54 -1.28
C PRO A 180 8.72 -8.59 -0.84
N LYS A 181 9.02 -8.01 0.34
CA LYS A 181 10.36 -7.97 0.95
C LYS A 181 10.94 -9.38 1.22
N TRP A 182 10.09 -10.33 1.62
CA TRP A 182 10.52 -11.67 2.04
C TRP A 182 10.33 -12.73 0.96
N LEU A 183 9.67 -12.37 -0.15
CA LEU A 183 9.38 -13.29 -1.24
C LEU A 183 10.63 -14.04 -1.76
N PRO A 184 11.82 -13.41 -1.94
CA PRO A 184 13.01 -14.16 -2.37
C PRO A 184 13.37 -15.34 -1.45
N ALA A 185 13.34 -15.13 -0.13
CA ALA A 185 13.69 -16.14 0.87
C ALA A 185 12.59 -17.22 1.01
N GLN A 186 11.33 -16.85 0.77
CA GLN A 186 10.21 -17.79 0.69
C GLN A 186 10.34 -18.71 -0.52
N LEU A 187 10.75 -18.16 -1.67
CA LEU A 187 11.03 -18.96 -2.86
C LEU A 187 12.19 -19.94 -2.62
N ASP A 188 13.27 -19.52 -1.95
CA ASP A 188 14.36 -20.42 -1.55
C ASP A 188 13.86 -21.57 -0.66
N ARG A 189 12.97 -21.25 0.29
CA ARG A 189 12.36 -22.24 1.19
C ARG A 189 11.52 -23.25 0.41
N ILE A 190 10.73 -22.80 -0.57
CA ILE A 190 9.94 -23.67 -1.44
C ILE A 190 10.86 -24.57 -2.29
N GLU A 191 11.89 -24.01 -2.94
CA GLU A 191 12.86 -24.75 -3.75
C GLU A 191 13.61 -25.81 -2.92
N ALA A 192 13.99 -25.46 -1.68
CA ALA A 192 14.64 -26.39 -0.75
C ALA A 192 13.71 -27.57 -0.39
N ARG A 193 12.42 -27.32 -0.11
CA ARG A 193 11.43 -28.39 0.13
C ARG A 193 11.20 -29.25 -1.11
N ALA A 194 11.24 -28.65 -2.30
CA ALA A 194 11.05 -29.33 -3.58
C ALA A 194 12.29 -30.10 -4.08
N GLY A 195 13.43 -29.99 -3.40
CA GLY A 195 14.66 -30.71 -3.74
C GLY A 195 15.53 -30.06 -4.82
N GLY A 196 15.30 -28.78 -5.16
CA GLY A 196 16.15 -28.04 -6.09
C GLY A 196 15.51 -26.80 -6.71
N PRO A 197 16.30 -25.99 -7.45
CA PRO A 197 15.82 -24.79 -8.13
C PRO A 197 14.74 -25.10 -9.16
N GLN A 198 13.73 -24.23 -9.25
CA GLN A 198 12.63 -24.34 -10.20
C GLN A 198 12.83 -23.36 -11.36
N ASP A 199 12.57 -23.78 -12.60
CA ASP A 199 12.79 -22.95 -13.78
C ASP A 199 11.99 -21.63 -13.73
N LEU A 200 10.72 -21.72 -13.34
CA LEU A 200 9.82 -20.59 -13.16
C LEU A 200 10.34 -19.56 -12.13
N VAL A 201 10.93 -20.02 -11.02
CA VAL A 201 11.53 -19.15 -9.99
C VAL A 201 12.79 -18.47 -10.52
N ARG A 202 13.64 -19.22 -11.23
CA ARG A 202 14.83 -18.67 -11.90
C ARG A 202 14.46 -17.57 -12.90
N ARG A 203 13.43 -17.78 -13.72
CA ARG A 203 12.94 -16.79 -14.69
C ARG A 203 12.36 -15.56 -14.01
N TYR A 204 11.59 -15.74 -12.93
CA TYR A 204 11.11 -14.62 -12.13
C TYR A 204 12.27 -13.77 -11.60
N ARG A 205 13.30 -14.41 -11.01
CA ARG A 205 14.51 -13.74 -10.51
C ARG A 205 15.33 -13.06 -11.59
N ALA A 206 15.27 -13.56 -12.83
CA ALA A 206 15.93 -12.93 -13.98
C ALA A 206 15.25 -11.62 -14.42
N GLY A 207 14.09 -11.26 -13.84
CA GLY A 207 13.43 -9.98 -14.08
C GLY A 207 12.75 -9.91 -15.45
N VAL A 208 11.91 -10.89 -15.78
CA VAL A 208 11.09 -10.83 -17.01
C VAL A 208 10.20 -9.57 -16.99
N THR A 209 9.96 -9.00 -18.18
CA THR A 209 9.20 -7.76 -18.35
C THR A 209 8.17 -7.87 -19.48
N GLY A 210 7.21 -6.95 -19.49
CA GLY A 210 6.22 -6.82 -20.56
C GLY A 210 5.40 -8.09 -20.78
N ALA A 211 5.23 -8.50 -22.04
CA ALA A 211 4.41 -9.65 -22.41
C ALA A 211 4.89 -10.98 -21.78
N ALA A 212 6.20 -11.13 -21.53
CA ALA A 212 6.76 -12.33 -20.91
C ALA A 212 6.28 -12.52 -19.45
N CYS A 213 5.82 -11.45 -18.79
CA CYS A 213 5.18 -11.55 -17.47
C CYS A 213 3.86 -12.33 -17.54
N VAL A 214 3.09 -12.19 -18.63
CA VAL A 214 1.82 -12.90 -18.82
C VAL A 214 2.07 -14.39 -18.96
N ASP A 215 3.02 -14.78 -19.82
CA ASP A 215 3.39 -16.18 -20.02
C ASP A 215 3.87 -16.81 -18.70
N LEU A 216 4.76 -16.12 -17.97
CA LEU A 216 5.26 -16.64 -16.70
C LEU A 216 4.18 -16.70 -15.62
N ALA A 217 3.23 -15.75 -15.56
CA ALA A 217 2.12 -15.79 -14.62
C ALA A 217 1.17 -16.97 -14.86
N GLU A 218 0.94 -17.33 -16.13
CA GLU A 218 0.18 -18.54 -16.50
C GLU A 218 0.90 -19.82 -16.07
N GLU A 219 2.23 -19.87 -16.18
CA GLU A 219 3.05 -20.98 -15.66
C GLU A 219 3.05 -21.04 -14.11
N PHE A 220 2.95 -19.89 -13.44
CA PHE A 220 2.64 -19.81 -12.01
C PHE A 220 1.19 -20.23 -11.67
N GLY A 221 0.36 -20.60 -12.65
CA GLY A 221 -0.99 -21.11 -12.47
C GLY A 221 -2.09 -20.06 -12.43
N VAL A 222 -1.81 -18.80 -12.80
CA VAL A 222 -2.84 -17.75 -12.93
C VAL A 222 -3.37 -17.76 -14.36
N THR A 223 -4.59 -18.25 -14.54
CA THR A 223 -5.26 -18.33 -15.85
C THR A 223 -6.09 -17.08 -16.15
N GLY A 224 -6.43 -16.87 -17.43
CA GLY A 224 -7.30 -15.76 -17.86
C GLY A 224 -6.61 -14.39 -17.86
N CYS A 225 -5.27 -14.38 -17.92
CA CYS A 225 -4.48 -13.15 -17.90
C CYS A 225 -4.53 -12.40 -19.22
N ARG A 226 -4.78 -13.09 -20.35
CA ARG A 226 -4.76 -12.52 -21.69
C ARG A 226 -6.04 -11.76 -22.01
N VAL A 227 -5.89 -10.62 -22.69
CA VAL A 227 -7.02 -9.91 -23.29
C VAL A 227 -7.27 -10.50 -24.68
N GLU A 228 -8.52 -10.86 -24.98
CA GLU A 228 -8.89 -11.51 -26.24
C GLU A 228 -8.48 -10.71 -27.50
N PRO A 229 -8.19 -11.38 -28.63
CA PRO A 229 -7.97 -10.73 -29.91
C PRO A 229 -9.22 -9.92 -30.32
N GLY A 230 -9.05 -8.61 -30.56
CA GLY A 230 -10.16 -7.69 -30.81
C GLY A 230 -10.08 -6.38 -30.02
N GLY A 231 -9.15 -6.32 -29.07
CA GLY A 231 -8.71 -5.08 -28.43
C GLY A 231 -9.57 -4.65 -27.23
N VAL A 232 -9.06 -3.65 -26.52
CA VAL A 232 -9.74 -2.99 -25.40
C VAL A 232 -10.93 -2.19 -25.89
N ARG A 233 -12.05 -2.29 -25.18
CA ARG A 233 -13.24 -1.47 -25.39
C ARG A 233 -13.40 -0.44 -24.27
N LEU A 234 -13.88 0.73 -24.64
CA LEU A 234 -14.19 1.82 -23.72
C LEU A 234 -15.54 1.54 -23.05
N ARG A 235 -15.59 1.65 -21.74
CA ARG A 235 -16.77 1.34 -20.94
C ARG A 235 -17.23 2.59 -20.20
N ARG A 236 -18.55 2.76 -20.09
CA ARG A 236 -19.13 3.80 -19.25
C ARG A 236 -18.88 3.48 -17.77
N VAL A 237 -18.44 4.47 -17.01
CA VAL A 237 -18.36 4.40 -15.55
C VAL A 237 -19.67 4.94 -14.96
N PRO A 238 -20.30 4.23 -14.00
CA PRO A 238 -21.44 4.76 -13.25
C PRO A 238 -21.12 6.12 -12.63
N ASP A 239 -22.14 6.98 -12.50
CA ASP A 239 -22.03 8.29 -11.84
C ASP A 239 -21.01 9.27 -12.43
N VAL A 240 -20.50 8.97 -13.64
CA VAL A 240 -19.78 9.90 -14.50
C VAL A 240 -20.74 10.50 -15.52
N THR A 241 -20.88 11.83 -15.51
CA THR A 241 -21.75 12.57 -16.43
C THR A 241 -21.06 13.79 -17.01
N THR A 242 -21.46 14.17 -18.22
CA THR A 242 -20.92 15.34 -18.92
C THR A 242 -21.82 16.54 -18.71
N TRP A 243 -21.22 17.72 -18.51
CA TRP A 243 -21.91 18.99 -18.39
C TRP A 243 -21.20 20.08 -19.22
N PRO A 244 -21.70 20.40 -20.41
CA PRO A 244 -21.13 21.50 -21.21
C PRO A 244 -21.52 22.85 -20.60
N ILE A 245 -20.56 23.77 -20.50
CA ILE A 245 -20.80 25.17 -20.13
C ILE A 245 -20.12 26.04 -21.18
N GLY A 246 -20.92 26.67 -22.05
CA GLY A 246 -20.39 27.31 -23.25
C GLY A 246 -19.80 26.27 -24.21
N ASP A 247 -18.56 26.49 -24.64
CA ASP A 247 -17.77 25.59 -25.49
C ASP A 247 -17.01 24.51 -24.70
N ARG A 248 -16.80 24.72 -23.40
CA ARG A 248 -15.98 23.85 -22.55
C ARG A 248 -16.75 22.65 -22.01
N VAL A 249 -16.12 21.48 -22.10
CA VAL A 249 -16.61 20.24 -21.51
C VAL A 249 -16.21 20.19 -20.03
N HIS A 250 -17.20 19.95 -19.18
CA HIS A 250 -16.96 19.52 -17.80
C HIS A 250 -17.44 18.09 -17.62
N VAL A 251 -16.76 17.33 -16.79
CA VAL A 251 -17.17 15.98 -16.41
C VAL A 251 -17.35 15.96 -14.90
N LEU A 252 -18.50 15.46 -14.45
CA LEU A 252 -18.80 15.26 -13.05
C LEU A 252 -18.62 13.78 -12.72
N ARG A 253 -17.96 13.47 -11.60
CA ARG A 253 -17.82 12.12 -11.05
C ARG A 253 -18.36 12.09 -9.62
N ASP A 254 -19.22 11.11 -9.34
CA ASP A 254 -19.82 10.85 -8.02
C ASP A 254 -20.57 12.06 -7.41
N GLY A 255 -20.95 13.04 -8.23
CA GLY A 255 -21.60 14.28 -7.80
C GLY A 255 -20.75 15.21 -6.93
N VAL A 256 -19.47 14.88 -6.71
CA VAL A 256 -18.55 15.64 -5.84
C VAL A 256 -17.39 16.25 -6.60
N ASP A 257 -16.94 15.60 -7.68
CA ASP A 257 -15.80 16.04 -8.48
C ASP A 257 -16.26 16.67 -9.78
N VAL A 258 -15.63 17.79 -10.12
CA VAL A 258 -15.83 18.48 -11.40
C VAL A 258 -14.48 18.63 -12.08
N PHE A 259 -14.34 17.99 -13.24
CA PHE A 259 -13.18 18.10 -14.11
C PHE A 259 -13.53 19.07 -15.23
N ALA A 260 -12.66 20.04 -15.51
CA ALA A 260 -12.79 20.93 -16.65
C ALA A 260 -11.74 20.55 -17.70
N PHE A 261 -12.18 20.28 -18.93
CA PHE A 261 -11.29 19.92 -20.02
C PHE A 261 -10.83 21.16 -20.79
N ASP A 262 -9.61 21.11 -21.32
CA ASP A 262 -9.22 21.99 -22.40
C ASP A 262 -9.83 21.52 -23.74
N ASP A 263 -9.51 22.21 -24.82
CA ASP A 263 -10.10 21.91 -26.13
C ASP A 263 -9.70 20.51 -26.63
N GLY A 264 -8.43 20.13 -26.44
CA GLY A 264 -7.91 18.82 -26.85
C GLY A 264 -8.55 17.67 -26.05
N ALA A 265 -8.60 17.77 -24.73
CA ALA A 265 -9.29 16.80 -23.90
C ALA A 265 -10.81 16.77 -24.17
N GLY A 266 -11.40 17.92 -24.49
CA GLY A 266 -12.80 18.01 -24.93
C GLY A 266 -13.06 17.30 -26.26
N GLU A 267 -12.16 17.39 -27.23
CA GLU A 267 -12.23 16.67 -28.51
C GLU A 267 -12.14 15.15 -28.30
N VAL A 268 -11.15 14.70 -27.53
CA VAL A 268 -11.01 13.27 -27.16
C VAL A 268 -12.28 12.78 -26.48
N TRP A 269 -12.80 13.51 -25.49
CA TRP A 269 -14.02 13.12 -24.76
C TRP A 269 -15.24 12.97 -25.69
N ARG A 270 -15.43 13.91 -26.62
CA ARG A 270 -16.54 13.86 -27.59
C ARG A 270 -16.38 12.72 -28.61
N SER A 271 -15.16 12.24 -28.84
CA SER A 271 -14.89 11.11 -29.73
C SER A 271 -15.24 9.74 -29.14
N ILE A 272 -15.43 9.66 -27.81
CA ILE A 272 -15.64 8.39 -27.11
C ILE A 272 -17.00 7.79 -27.48
N VAL A 273 -16.95 6.56 -27.98
CA VAL A 273 -18.11 5.70 -28.16
C VAL A 273 -17.95 4.49 -27.25
N PHE A 274 -18.83 4.36 -26.25
CA PHE A 274 -18.78 3.23 -25.33
C PHE A 274 -19.10 1.89 -26.04
N ASP A 275 -18.59 0.81 -25.48
CA ASP A 275 -18.62 -0.56 -25.98
C ASP A 275 -17.93 -0.73 -27.35
N ARG A 276 -17.06 0.22 -27.71
CA ARG A 276 -16.21 0.20 -28.91
C ARG A 276 -14.74 0.41 -28.54
N ALA A 277 -13.85 0.03 -29.45
CA ALA A 277 -12.44 0.39 -29.36
C ALA A 277 -12.26 1.92 -29.50
N PRO A 278 -11.13 2.48 -29.04
CA PRO A 278 -10.78 3.87 -29.33
C PRO A 278 -10.85 4.17 -30.83
N ALA A 279 -11.36 5.35 -31.20
CA ALA A 279 -11.42 5.77 -32.59
C ALA A 279 -10.03 5.99 -33.19
N ASP A 280 -9.88 5.77 -34.49
CA ASP A 280 -8.62 6.03 -35.18
C ASP A 280 -8.22 7.51 -35.06
N GLY A 281 -6.96 7.76 -34.69
CA GLY A 281 -6.39 9.11 -34.56
C GLY A 281 -6.74 9.87 -33.27
N VAL A 282 -7.43 9.24 -32.32
CA VAL A 282 -7.63 9.82 -30.98
C VAL A 282 -6.29 9.95 -30.23
N ASP A 283 -6.15 10.99 -29.42
CA ASP A 283 -5.03 11.12 -28.50
C ASP A 283 -5.16 10.07 -27.38
N LEU A 284 -4.30 9.05 -27.44
CA LEU A 284 -4.31 7.92 -26.53
C LEU A 284 -3.75 8.27 -25.14
N ASP A 285 -2.91 9.29 -25.02
CA ASP A 285 -2.36 9.73 -23.73
C ASP A 285 -3.46 10.37 -22.88
N VAL A 286 -4.26 11.24 -23.50
CA VAL A 286 -5.44 11.84 -22.88
C VAL A 286 -6.48 10.77 -22.54
N LEU A 287 -6.71 9.81 -23.43
CA LEU A 287 -7.66 8.72 -23.16
C LEU A 287 -7.20 7.84 -21.98
N ALA A 288 -5.91 7.50 -21.90
CA ALA A 288 -5.35 6.78 -20.78
C ALA A 288 -5.47 7.59 -19.47
N GLN A 289 -5.32 8.92 -19.54
CA GLN A 289 -5.57 9.79 -18.39
C GLN A 289 -7.04 9.69 -17.93
N PHE A 290 -8.02 9.70 -18.84
CA PHE A 290 -9.42 9.49 -18.46
C PHE A 290 -9.67 8.14 -17.80
N VAL A 291 -8.94 7.09 -18.20
CA VAL A 291 -8.99 5.78 -17.54
C VAL A 291 -8.43 5.85 -16.11
N ARG A 292 -7.25 6.44 -15.92
CA ARG A 292 -6.62 6.61 -14.59
C ARG A 292 -7.50 7.45 -13.64
N LEU A 293 -8.18 8.45 -14.18
CA LEU A 293 -9.14 9.30 -13.47
C LEU A 293 -10.50 8.61 -13.25
N GLY A 294 -10.71 7.39 -13.75
CA GLY A 294 -11.98 6.67 -13.63
C GLY A 294 -13.15 7.37 -14.32
N LEU A 295 -12.88 8.21 -15.31
CA LEU A 295 -13.91 8.84 -16.15
C LEU A 295 -14.35 7.88 -17.26
N VAL A 296 -13.47 6.97 -17.67
CA VAL A 296 -13.70 5.93 -18.67
C VAL A 296 -13.22 4.60 -18.10
N GLY A 297 -14.06 3.57 -18.16
CA GLY A 297 -13.69 2.22 -17.79
C GLY A 297 -13.15 1.44 -18.99
N LEU A 298 -12.53 0.29 -18.75
CA LEU A 298 -12.07 -0.61 -19.79
C LEU A 298 -12.77 -1.98 -19.68
N SER A 299 -12.98 -2.62 -20.82
CA SER A 299 -13.37 -4.02 -20.91
C SER A 299 -12.64 -4.71 -22.04
N ASP A 300 -12.57 -6.04 -22.01
CA ASP A 300 -12.09 -6.81 -23.15
C ASP A 300 -13.16 -6.91 -24.27
N ALA A 301 -12.82 -7.66 -25.32
CA ALA A 301 -13.70 -7.89 -26.45
C ALA A 301 -14.98 -8.69 -26.11
N ALA A 302 -14.93 -9.51 -25.05
CA ALA A 302 -16.09 -10.25 -24.53
C ALA A 302 -17.01 -9.35 -23.68
N GLY A 303 -16.54 -8.16 -23.29
CA GLY A 303 -17.27 -7.20 -22.46
C GLY A 303 -16.97 -7.35 -20.96
N ASP A 304 -16.05 -8.25 -20.61
CA ASP A 304 -15.63 -8.44 -19.23
C ASP A 304 -14.79 -7.23 -18.79
N PRO A 305 -15.10 -6.65 -17.64
CA PRO A 305 -14.41 -5.45 -17.19
C PRO A 305 -12.94 -5.77 -16.87
N VAL A 306 -12.05 -4.85 -17.25
CA VAL A 306 -10.64 -4.86 -16.86
C VAL A 306 -10.50 -3.86 -15.71
N ARG A 307 -10.35 -4.39 -14.49
CA ARG A 307 -10.40 -3.60 -13.26
C ARG A 307 -9.19 -3.90 -12.38
N PRO A 308 -8.10 -3.13 -12.48
CA PRO A 308 -7.06 -3.21 -11.47
C PRO A 308 -7.66 -2.86 -10.11
N ASP A 309 -7.12 -3.44 -9.03
CA ASP A 309 -7.54 -3.15 -7.66
C ASP A 309 -6.98 -1.79 -7.21
N LEU A 310 -7.42 -0.73 -7.86
CA LEU A 310 -7.10 0.65 -7.53
C LEU A 310 -8.34 1.52 -7.61
N ARG A 311 -8.37 2.51 -6.72
CA ARG A 311 -9.35 3.57 -6.80
C ARG A 311 -8.90 4.64 -7.81
N PRO A 312 -9.82 5.24 -8.57
CA PRO A 312 -9.50 6.33 -9.48
C PRO A 312 -8.79 7.48 -8.79
N VAL A 313 -7.75 8.02 -9.41
CA VAL A 313 -6.99 9.16 -8.88
C VAL A 313 -7.78 10.46 -9.12
N THR A 314 -7.62 11.46 -8.25
CA THR A 314 -8.14 12.82 -8.49
C THR A 314 -6.99 13.83 -8.53
N PRO A 315 -6.83 14.63 -9.58
CA PRO A 315 -5.71 15.55 -9.72
C PRO A 315 -5.88 16.77 -8.80
N PRO A 316 -4.83 17.60 -8.64
CA PRO A 316 -4.90 18.82 -7.85
C PRO A 316 -5.99 19.79 -8.36
N PRO A 317 -6.69 20.51 -7.47
CA PRO A 317 -7.87 21.31 -7.81
C PRO A 317 -7.56 22.66 -8.51
N GLY A 318 -6.30 23.00 -8.76
CA GLY A 318 -5.92 24.25 -9.43
C GLY A 318 -4.48 24.70 -9.16
N ARG A 319 -4.22 26.00 -9.35
CA ARG A 319 -2.87 26.59 -9.24
C ARG A 319 -2.44 26.93 -7.80
N THR A 320 -3.35 26.93 -6.83
CA THR A 320 -3.02 27.07 -5.40
C THR A 320 -2.52 25.73 -4.86
N CYS A 321 -1.24 25.45 -5.09
CA CYS A 321 -0.55 24.26 -4.58
C CYS A 321 0.74 24.63 -3.82
N PRO A 322 1.12 23.85 -2.80
CA PRO A 322 0.37 22.74 -2.22
C PRO A 322 -0.93 23.22 -1.55
N ALA A 323 -1.99 22.43 -1.66
CA ALA A 323 -3.31 22.79 -1.13
C ALA A 323 -3.41 22.54 0.39
N LEU A 324 -2.61 21.60 0.89
CA LEU A 324 -2.48 21.27 2.31
C LEU A 324 -1.02 21.05 2.71
N SER A 325 -0.78 21.13 4.01
CA SER A 325 0.45 20.81 4.71
C SER A 325 0.16 19.85 5.87
N ALA A 326 1.19 19.33 6.53
CA ALA A 326 0.99 18.51 7.73
C ALA A 326 0.16 19.20 8.83
N ARG A 327 0.10 20.54 8.82
CA ARG A 327 -0.66 21.38 9.76
C ARG A 327 -2.10 21.69 9.32
N GLY A 328 -2.55 21.22 8.16
CA GLY A 328 -3.85 21.54 7.58
C GLY A 328 -3.75 22.33 6.27
N GLY A 329 -4.85 23.01 5.89
CA GLY A 329 -4.94 23.74 4.62
C GLY A 329 -3.95 24.90 4.50
N ALA A 330 -3.47 25.16 3.28
CA ALA A 330 -2.63 26.32 3.01
C ALA A 330 -3.42 27.65 3.16
N VAL A 331 -2.76 28.70 3.65
CA VAL A 331 -3.38 30.01 3.95
C VAL A 331 -2.68 31.12 3.17
N VAL A 332 -3.43 31.89 2.37
CA VAL A 332 -2.91 32.99 1.52
C VAL A 332 -3.38 34.37 2.02
N GLY A 333 -4.20 34.42 3.06
CA GLY A 333 -4.74 35.64 3.67
C GLY A 333 -5.42 35.34 5.01
N PRO A 334 -6.10 36.32 5.63
CA PRO A 334 -6.73 36.13 6.95
C PRO A 334 -7.79 35.02 6.97
N VAL A 335 -8.42 34.74 5.82
CA VAL A 335 -9.33 33.60 5.60
C VAL A 335 -9.04 33.06 4.20
N THR A 336 -8.87 31.75 4.08
CA THR A 336 -8.64 31.06 2.80
C THR A 336 -9.61 29.88 2.69
N LEU A 337 -10.35 29.78 1.59
CA LEU A 337 -11.14 28.60 1.28
C LEU A 337 -10.23 27.54 0.65
N VAL A 338 -10.15 26.36 1.24
CA VAL A 338 -9.39 25.24 0.68
C VAL A 338 -10.18 24.66 -0.50
N PRO A 339 -9.57 24.53 -1.71
CA PRO A 339 -10.28 24.05 -2.90
C PRO A 339 -10.43 22.52 -2.93
N LEU A 340 -10.78 21.90 -1.81
CA LEU A 340 -10.98 20.46 -1.68
C LEU A 340 -12.30 20.17 -0.97
N PRO A 341 -13.08 19.17 -1.41
CA PRO A 341 -14.16 18.62 -0.61
C PRO A 341 -13.62 18.16 0.76
N ALA A 342 -14.43 18.30 1.83
CA ALA A 342 -14.00 17.98 3.19
C ALA A 342 -13.45 16.54 3.34
N HIS A 343 -14.09 15.56 2.69
CA HIS A 343 -13.65 14.16 2.73
C HIS A 343 -12.26 13.99 2.08
N ARG A 344 -12.01 14.63 0.93
CA ARG A 344 -10.72 14.59 0.23
C ARG A 344 -9.64 15.31 1.04
N PHE A 345 -9.98 16.47 1.60
CA PHE A 345 -9.07 17.21 2.49
C PHE A 345 -8.58 16.34 3.65
N CYS A 346 -9.51 15.67 4.33
CA CYS A 346 -9.20 14.78 5.43
C CYS A 346 -8.36 13.57 4.99
N ALA A 347 -8.76 12.89 3.90
CA ALA A 347 -8.07 11.71 3.40
C ALA A 347 -6.64 12.02 2.93
N ALA A 348 -6.46 13.10 2.15
CA ALA A 348 -5.14 13.55 1.71
C ALA A 348 -4.25 14.00 2.89
N GLY A 349 -4.82 14.63 3.92
CA GLY A 349 -4.11 14.99 5.15
C GLY A 349 -3.62 13.77 5.94
N LEU A 350 -4.47 12.76 6.10
CA LEU A 350 -4.11 11.47 6.71
C LEU A 350 -3.00 10.78 5.92
N ASP A 351 -3.12 10.73 4.59
CA ASP A 351 -2.10 10.17 3.71
C ASP A 351 -0.76 10.93 3.80
N LEU A 352 -0.78 12.25 3.95
CA LEU A 352 0.43 13.06 4.12
C LEU A 352 1.16 12.74 5.44
N VAL A 353 0.42 12.65 6.54
CA VAL A 353 0.99 12.25 7.84
C VAL A 353 1.57 10.83 7.74
N TRP A 354 0.80 9.90 7.16
CA TRP A 354 1.22 8.51 7.03
C TRP A 354 2.42 8.34 6.10
N SER A 355 2.53 9.12 5.03
CA SER A 355 3.69 9.13 4.13
C SER A 355 4.98 9.44 4.87
N ASN A 356 4.94 10.36 5.84
CA ASN A 356 6.11 10.67 6.66
C ASN A 356 6.48 9.52 7.61
N VAL A 357 5.50 8.87 8.23
CA VAL A 357 5.73 7.67 9.05
C VAL A 357 6.33 6.54 8.22
N LEU A 358 5.82 6.31 7.01
CA LEU A 358 6.34 5.30 6.09
C LEU A 358 7.76 5.61 5.62
N ALA A 359 8.12 6.88 5.43
CA ALA A 359 9.48 7.28 5.09
C ALA A 359 10.46 6.95 6.23
N GLU A 360 10.10 7.22 7.49
CA GLU A 360 10.90 6.85 8.67
C GLU A 360 11.03 5.32 8.79
N ASN A 361 9.96 4.56 8.53
CA ASN A 361 9.99 3.10 8.57
C ASN A 361 10.89 2.52 7.46
N ALA A 362 10.79 3.05 6.24
CA ALA A 362 11.62 2.60 5.12
C ALA A 362 13.11 2.94 5.34
N ARG A 363 13.40 4.07 6.00
CA ARG A 363 14.74 4.47 6.40
C ARG A 363 15.34 3.51 7.43
N GLU A 364 14.58 3.16 8.46
CA GLU A 364 14.98 2.16 9.47
C GLU A 364 15.30 0.81 8.81
N ASP A 365 14.43 0.34 7.93
CA ASP A 365 14.62 -0.89 7.15
C ASP A 365 15.91 -0.85 6.30
N LEU A 366 16.19 0.27 5.65
CA LEU A 366 17.39 0.47 4.84
C LEU A 366 18.66 0.41 5.70
N LEU A 367 18.67 1.11 6.84
CA LEU A 367 19.80 1.08 7.77
C LEU A 367 20.07 -0.34 8.29
N GLY A 368 19.01 -1.07 8.65
CA GLY A 368 19.10 -2.47 9.06
C GLY A 368 19.68 -3.36 7.95
N ALA A 369 19.21 -3.20 6.71
CA ALA A 369 19.71 -3.98 5.57
C ALA A 369 21.18 -3.68 5.25
N LEU A 370 21.60 -2.41 5.32
CA LEU A 370 22.99 -1.99 5.12
C LEU A 370 23.91 -2.58 6.21
N ALA A 371 23.47 -2.61 7.46
CA ALA A 371 24.26 -3.14 8.58
C ALA A 371 24.57 -4.65 8.44
N VAL A 372 23.68 -5.42 7.80
CA VAL A 372 23.84 -6.87 7.60
C VAL A 372 24.32 -7.25 6.19
N GLY A 373 24.61 -6.28 5.32
CA GLY A 373 25.06 -6.51 3.94
C GLY A 373 23.99 -7.06 2.99
N GLY A 374 22.70 -6.87 3.30
CA GLY A 374 21.58 -7.38 2.52
C GLY A 374 21.24 -6.50 1.33
N ALA A 375 22.01 -6.62 0.23
CA ALA A 375 21.87 -5.75 -0.95
C ALA A 375 20.42 -5.65 -1.49
N GLY A 376 19.72 -6.78 -1.67
CA GLY A 376 18.34 -6.77 -2.18
C GLY A 376 17.32 -6.11 -1.24
N ALA A 377 17.45 -6.33 0.07
CA ALA A 377 16.59 -5.70 1.07
C ALA A 377 16.86 -4.19 1.17
N GLY A 378 18.13 -3.78 1.05
CA GLY A 378 18.52 -2.36 1.02
C GLY A 378 17.99 -1.65 -0.22
N GLU A 379 18.11 -2.24 -1.41
CA GLU A 379 17.54 -1.67 -2.63
C GLU A 379 16.01 -1.53 -2.56
N PHE A 380 15.31 -2.54 -2.02
CA PHE A 380 13.87 -2.47 -1.81
C PHE A 380 13.49 -1.35 -0.84
N ALA A 381 14.14 -1.28 0.32
CA ALA A 381 13.86 -0.28 1.34
C ALA A 381 14.17 1.15 0.85
N GLY A 382 15.30 1.34 0.16
CA GLY A 382 15.67 2.64 -0.43
C GLY A 382 14.69 3.09 -1.51
N ARG A 383 14.28 2.19 -2.41
CA ARG A 383 13.25 2.49 -3.42
C ARG A 383 11.93 2.89 -2.75
N ARG A 384 11.48 2.10 -1.77
CA ARG A 384 10.26 2.38 -1.00
C ARG A 384 10.35 3.75 -0.33
N MET A 385 11.48 4.10 0.27
CA MET A 385 11.70 5.40 0.92
C MET A 385 11.52 6.56 -0.07
N ALA A 386 12.06 6.46 -1.30
CA ALA A 386 11.87 7.48 -2.33
C ALA A 386 10.39 7.61 -2.76
N GLN A 387 9.72 6.48 -2.98
CA GLN A 387 8.32 6.42 -3.40
C GLN A 387 7.37 7.01 -2.35
N VAL A 388 7.50 6.58 -1.09
CA VAL A 388 6.64 7.08 0.01
C VAL A 388 6.96 8.54 0.38
N ALA A 389 8.18 9.02 0.12
CA ALA A 389 8.47 10.45 0.21
C ALA A 389 7.67 11.22 -0.86
N CYS A 390 7.70 10.77 -2.13
CA CYS A 390 6.92 11.39 -3.21
C CYS A 390 5.41 11.35 -2.96
N ARG A 391 4.91 10.29 -2.29
CA ARG A 391 3.52 10.17 -1.84
C ARG A 391 3.05 11.39 -1.04
N GLY A 392 3.94 11.95 -0.21
CA GLY A 392 3.69 13.17 0.55
C GLY A 392 3.42 14.40 -0.33
N LEU A 393 4.11 14.53 -1.48
CA LEU A 393 3.90 15.66 -2.40
C LEU A 393 2.53 15.58 -3.08
N PHE A 394 2.13 14.40 -3.57
CA PHE A 394 0.80 14.18 -4.14
C PHE A 394 -0.31 14.43 -3.10
N SER A 395 -0.12 13.91 -1.89
CA SER A 395 -1.03 14.14 -0.77
C SER A 395 -1.14 15.64 -0.46
N ALA A 396 -0.03 16.37 -0.41
CA ALA A 396 0.00 17.81 -0.18
C ALA A 396 -0.72 18.62 -1.29
N ALA A 397 -0.72 18.09 -2.51
CA ALA A 397 -1.45 18.65 -3.65
C ALA A 397 -2.97 18.40 -3.59
N GLY A 398 -3.45 17.62 -2.61
CA GLY A 398 -4.84 17.19 -2.49
C GLY A 398 -5.20 16.00 -3.36
N VAL A 399 -4.21 15.28 -3.90
CA VAL A 399 -4.46 14.07 -4.70
C VAL A 399 -4.87 12.95 -3.76
N HIS A 400 -6.13 12.52 -3.88
CA HIS A 400 -6.64 11.34 -3.20
C HIS A 400 -7.80 10.73 -4.01
N PRO A 401 -7.89 9.41 -4.13
CA PRO A 401 -6.87 8.40 -3.81
C PRO A 401 -5.53 8.63 -4.53
N LEU A 402 -4.44 8.08 -3.98
CA LEU A 402 -3.09 8.28 -4.52
C LEU A 402 -2.80 7.34 -5.69
N PRO A 403 -1.91 7.75 -6.62
CA PRO A 403 -1.32 6.82 -7.58
C PRO A 403 -0.58 5.68 -6.86
N PRO A 404 -0.37 4.54 -7.55
CA PRO A 404 0.53 3.48 -7.09
C PRO A 404 1.92 4.01 -6.76
N ASP A 405 2.55 3.47 -5.71
CA ASP A 405 3.83 3.95 -5.20
C ASP A 405 4.94 3.95 -6.27
N ASP A 406 4.93 2.96 -7.15
CA ASP A 406 5.86 2.79 -8.28
C ASP A 406 5.64 3.77 -9.45
N ALA A 407 4.53 4.51 -9.46
CA ALA A 407 4.26 5.58 -10.43
C ALA A 407 4.59 6.99 -9.91
N LEU A 408 4.74 7.16 -8.60
CA LEU A 408 4.84 8.49 -7.98
C LEU A 408 6.05 9.29 -8.47
N THR A 409 7.22 8.68 -8.56
CA THR A 409 8.45 9.35 -9.01
C THR A 409 8.40 9.74 -10.48
N ARG A 410 7.74 8.93 -11.33
CA ARG A 410 7.58 9.21 -12.77
C ARG A 410 6.59 10.33 -13.02
N SER A 411 5.45 10.32 -12.34
CA SER A 411 4.39 11.32 -12.46
C SER A 411 4.65 12.61 -11.67
N LEU A 412 5.78 12.72 -10.97
CA LEU A 412 6.04 13.88 -10.11
C LEU A 412 6.04 15.22 -10.89
N GLY A 413 6.46 15.19 -12.15
CA GLY A 413 6.44 16.36 -13.03
C GLY A 413 5.04 16.87 -13.39
N GLU A 414 3.98 16.12 -13.08
CA GLU A 414 2.58 16.54 -13.25
C GLU A 414 2.13 17.51 -12.15
N LEU A 415 2.87 17.59 -11.03
CA LEU A 415 2.54 18.49 -9.92
C LEU A 415 3.00 19.92 -10.23
N PRO A 416 2.09 20.92 -10.24
CA PRO A 416 2.38 22.27 -10.76
C PRO A 416 3.33 23.11 -9.88
N PHE A 417 3.69 22.63 -8.69
CA PHE A 417 4.54 23.31 -7.71
C PHE A 417 5.89 22.62 -7.51
N ILE A 418 6.18 21.57 -8.29
CA ILE A 418 7.44 20.85 -8.24
C ILE A 418 8.30 21.25 -9.42
N ASP A 419 9.56 21.56 -9.17
CA ASP A 419 10.52 21.86 -10.23
C ASP A 419 11.23 20.60 -10.75
N GLY A 420 11.88 20.73 -11.90
CA GLY A 420 12.60 19.61 -12.52
C GLY A 420 13.76 19.07 -11.68
N SER A 421 14.32 19.86 -10.75
CA SER A 421 15.45 19.42 -9.92
C SER A 421 15.01 18.39 -8.89
N LEU A 422 13.83 18.58 -8.29
CA LEU A 422 13.24 17.62 -7.34
C LEU A 422 12.77 16.35 -8.06
N VAL A 423 12.26 16.47 -9.29
CA VAL A 423 11.95 15.29 -10.14
C VAL A 423 13.21 14.46 -10.41
N GLU A 424 14.31 15.09 -10.81
CA GLU A 424 15.56 14.37 -11.06
C GLU A 424 16.19 13.81 -9.78
N LEU A 425 16.06 14.49 -8.64
CA LEU A 425 16.45 13.94 -7.33
C LEU A 425 15.65 12.69 -6.99
N ALA A 426 14.32 12.73 -7.11
CA ALA A 426 13.46 11.59 -6.82
C ALA A 426 13.81 10.37 -7.69
N ARG A 427 13.96 10.59 -8.99
CA ARG A 427 14.36 9.54 -9.95
C ARG A 427 15.74 8.98 -9.67
N ARG A 428 16.70 9.82 -9.25
CA ARG A 428 18.04 9.36 -8.87
C ARG A 428 18.00 8.54 -7.59
N ALA A 429 17.30 9.01 -6.56
CA ALA A 429 17.21 8.37 -5.26
C ALA A 429 16.52 6.99 -5.31
N GLU A 430 15.56 6.81 -6.23
CA GLU A 430 14.88 5.53 -6.45
C GLU A 430 15.75 4.48 -7.17
N ARG A 431 16.72 4.92 -7.99
CA ARG A 431 17.52 4.03 -8.85
C ARG A 431 18.61 3.31 -8.04
N PRO A 432 18.80 1.99 -8.26
CA PRO A 432 19.94 1.28 -7.70
C PRO A 432 21.26 1.69 -8.40
N PRO A 433 22.41 1.68 -7.68
CA PRO A 433 22.52 1.47 -6.24
C PRO A 433 21.96 2.66 -5.46
N VAL A 434 21.09 2.37 -4.48
CA VAL A 434 20.42 3.42 -3.68
C VAL A 434 21.43 4.15 -2.78
N SER A 435 21.27 5.47 -2.65
CA SER A 435 22.14 6.33 -1.84
C SER A 435 21.35 6.88 -0.64
N LEU A 436 21.75 6.49 0.58
CA LEU A 436 21.11 6.99 1.81
C LEU A 436 21.17 8.52 1.88
N THR A 437 22.26 9.15 1.42
CA THR A 437 22.40 10.60 1.37
C THR A 437 21.39 11.25 0.42
N ASP A 438 21.20 10.70 -0.77
CA ASP A 438 20.21 11.23 -1.72
C ASP A 438 18.78 11.03 -1.19
N LEU A 439 18.52 9.92 -0.51
CA LEU A 439 17.22 9.62 0.10
C LEU A 439 16.91 10.55 1.28
N ASP A 440 17.85 10.74 2.21
CA ASP A 440 17.71 11.67 3.32
C ASP A 440 17.52 13.11 2.80
N TYR A 441 18.25 13.47 1.74
CA TYR A 441 18.10 14.78 1.09
C TYR A 441 16.71 14.93 0.42
N LEU A 442 16.24 13.92 -0.31
CA LEU A 442 14.90 13.89 -0.89
C LEU A 442 13.82 14.05 0.17
N VAL A 443 13.90 13.30 1.28
CA VAL A 443 12.93 13.39 2.38
C VAL A 443 12.93 14.78 3.00
N ALA A 444 14.11 15.37 3.21
CA ALA A 444 14.22 16.74 3.72
C ALA A 444 13.57 17.78 2.79
N GLU A 445 13.84 17.70 1.48
CA GLU A 445 13.24 18.57 0.47
C GLU A 445 11.71 18.41 0.40
N VAL A 446 11.21 17.17 0.38
CA VAL A 446 9.76 16.90 0.43
C VAL A 446 9.14 17.49 1.70
N ARG A 447 9.77 17.31 2.86
CA ARG A 447 9.29 17.84 4.13
C ARG A 447 9.26 19.36 4.14
N ALA A 448 10.23 20.02 3.50
CA ALA A 448 10.21 21.47 3.33
C ALA A 448 8.99 21.91 2.48
N HIS A 449 8.73 21.24 1.36
CA HIS A 449 7.60 21.56 0.47
C HIS A 449 6.23 21.32 1.10
N THR A 450 6.11 20.30 1.96
CA THR A 450 4.83 19.89 2.57
C THR A 450 4.58 20.48 3.95
N GLY A 451 5.46 21.37 4.43
CA GLY A 451 5.36 21.94 5.78
C GLY A 451 5.60 20.91 6.89
N ALA A 452 6.26 19.80 6.57
CA ALA A 452 6.60 18.69 7.46
C ALA A 452 8.08 18.72 7.91
N ALA A 453 8.80 19.84 7.75
CA ALA A 453 10.21 19.97 8.17
C ALA A 453 10.46 19.65 9.66
N GLY A 454 9.44 19.81 10.51
CA GLY A 454 9.47 19.44 11.93
C GLY A 454 8.82 18.10 12.27
N PHE A 455 8.55 17.24 11.28
CA PHE A 455 7.99 15.92 11.52
C PHE A 455 8.96 15.09 12.38
N PRO A 456 8.49 14.39 13.43
CA PRO A 456 9.37 13.65 14.34
C PRO A 456 10.08 12.48 13.65
N SER A 457 11.27 12.12 14.15
CA SER A 457 11.89 10.83 13.86
C SER A 457 11.10 9.71 14.55
N SER A 458 9.97 9.29 13.97
CA SER A 458 8.91 8.52 14.66
C SER A 458 9.37 7.27 15.41
N PHE A 459 10.50 6.68 15.02
CA PHE A 459 11.02 5.43 15.56
C PHE A 459 12.37 5.57 16.27
N GLU A 460 12.82 6.79 16.59
CA GLU A 460 14.04 6.99 17.39
C GLU A 460 13.78 6.89 18.90
N SER A 461 12.62 7.35 19.38
CA SER A 461 12.30 7.36 20.80
C SER A 461 10.80 7.36 21.11
N ALA A 462 10.45 7.02 22.35
CA ALA A 462 9.07 7.11 22.85
C ALA A 462 8.50 8.54 22.76
N ALA A 463 9.35 9.55 23.00
CA ALA A 463 8.94 10.95 22.89
C ALA A 463 8.60 11.33 21.44
N ASP A 464 9.38 10.85 20.46
CA ASP A 464 9.14 11.11 19.04
C ASP A 464 7.92 10.38 18.51
N TRP A 465 7.69 9.16 18.99
CA TRP A 465 6.48 8.41 18.70
C TRP A 465 5.24 9.13 19.26
N GLN A 466 5.28 9.60 20.50
CA GLN A 466 4.17 10.37 21.09
C GLN A 466 3.88 11.65 20.29
N ARG A 467 4.91 12.39 19.86
CA ARG A 467 4.74 13.56 18.96
C ARG A 467 4.13 13.18 17.61
N THR A 468 4.47 12.00 17.09
CA THR A 468 3.89 11.47 15.84
C THR A 468 2.40 11.20 16.00
N LEU A 469 2.00 10.56 17.11
CA LEU A 469 0.59 10.30 17.42
C LEU A 469 -0.22 11.60 17.61
N GLU A 470 0.36 12.60 18.25
CA GLU A 470 -0.28 13.91 18.44
C GLU A 470 -0.58 14.60 17.10
N LEU A 471 0.34 14.53 16.13
CA LEU A 471 0.12 15.06 14.79
C LEU A 471 -1.00 14.32 14.04
N GLY A 472 -1.07 13.00 14.18
CA GLY A 472 -2.12 12.20 13.55
C GLY A 472 -3.50 12.37 14.19
N HIS A 473 -3.56 12.65 15.48
CA HIS A 473 -4.81 12.67 16.26
C HIS A 473 -5.85 13.68 15.74
N ASP A 474 -5.44 14.90 15.39
CA ASP A 474 -6.38 15.91 14.89
C ASP A 474 -6.98 15.51 13.54
N TRP A 475 -6.17 14.89 12.67
CA TRP A 475 -6.64 14.35 11.39
C TRP A 475 -7.60 13.17 11.57
N LEU A 476 -7.33 12.29 12.54
CA LEU A 476 -8.21 11.18 12.86
C LEU A 476 -9.55 11.66 13.42
N ARG A 477 -9.56 12.71 14.25
CA ARG A 477 -10.80 13.30 14.78
C ARG A 477 -11.65 13.89 13.68
N LEU A 478 -11.01 14.58 12.72
CA LEU A 478 -11.70 15.06 11.53
C LEU A 478 -12.25 13.89 10.70
N ALA A 479 -11.49 12.81 10.56
CA ALA A 479 -11.91 11.61 9.84
C ALA A 479 -13.15 10.96 10.48
N ALA A 480 -13.15 10.81 11.80
CA ALA A 480 -14.32 10.34 12.55
C ALA A 480 -15.54 11.23 12.34
N TYR A 481 -15.36 12.55 12.43
CA TYR A 481 -16.44 13.51 12.22
C TYR A 481 -17.04 13.42 10.81
N LEU A 482 -16.21 13.18 9.79
CA LEU A 482 -16.63 13.07 8.39
C LEU A 482 -17.04 11.64 7.98
N GLY A 483 -16.92 10.65 8.87
CA GLY A 483 -17.12 9.24 8.53
C GLY A 483 -16.15 8.73 7.45
N ALA A 484 -14.93 9.26 7.43
CA ALA A 484 -13.93 8.92 6.42
C ALA A 484 -13.31 7.53 6.67
N VAL A 485 -12.89 6.88 5.58
CA VAL A 485 -12.11 5.64 5.66
C VAL A 485 -10.69 5.98 6.09
N LEU A 486 -10.20 5.29 7.12
CA LEU A 486 -8.85 5.48 7.63
C LEU A 486 -7.81 4.75 6.75
N PRO A 487 -6.56 5.27 6.65
CA PRO A 487 -5.51 4.64 5.85
C PRO A 487 -5.07 3.27 6.40
N ILE A 488 -5.23 3.05 7.70
CA ILE A 488 -5.07 1.76 8.39
C ILE A 488 -6.25 1.57 9.33
N SER A 489 -6.81 0.36 9.41
CA SER A 489 -7.97 0.11 10.27
C SER A 489 -7.64 0.28 11.77
N ASP A 490 -6.39 -0.04 12.15
CA ASP A 490 -5.87 0.10 13.51
C ASP A 490 -5.85 1.56 14.01
N ALA A 491 -5.87 2.57 13.13
CA ALA A 491 -5.91 3.97 13.56
C ALA A 491 -7.25 4.39 14.18
N ALA A 492 -8.31 3.57 14.05
CA ALA A 492 -9.61 3.84 14.65
C ALA A 492 -9.56 3.88 16.19
N ASP A 493 -8.66 3.12 16.82
CA ASP A 493 -8.59 3.06 18.29
C ASP A 493 -8.05 4.34 18.92
N LEU A 494 -7.31 5.16 18.18
CA LEU A 494 -6.87 6.49 18.64
C LEU A 494 -8.05 7.46 18.86
N LEU A 495 -9.23 7.12 18.35
CA LEU A 495 -10.46 7.90 18.47
C LEU A 495 -11.37 7.42 19.58
N ALA A 496 -11.16 6.21 20.09
CA ALA A 496 -11.86 5.74 21.27
C ALA A 496 -11.50 6.68 22.43
N PRO A 497 -12.48 7.15 23.24
CA PRO A 497 -12.17 7.95 24.41
C PRO A 497 -11.15 7.16 25.22
N ARG A 498 -9.97 7.76 25.48
CA ARG A 498 -8.97 7.18 26.38
C ARG A 498 -9.69 6.99 27.71
N GLY A 499 -10.15 5.76 27.97
CA GLY A 499 -10.56 5.36 29.29
C GLY A 499 -9.37 5.66 30.18
N THR A 500 -9.59 6.50 31.19
CA THR A 500 -8.61 6.70 32.26
C THR A 500 -8.29 5.33 32.84
N ALA A 501 -7.13 4.78 32.48
CA ALA A 501 -6.48 3.72 33.23
C ALA A 501 -5.91 4.31 34.52
#